data_AF-A0A850HUY7-F1
#
_entry.id   AF-A0A850HUY7-F1
#
_cell.length_a   1.000
_cell.length_b   1.000
_cell.length_c   1.000
_cell.angle_alpha   90.00
_cell.angle_beta   90.00
_cell.angle_gamma   90.00
#
_symmetry.space_group_name_H-M   'P 1'
#
loop_
_entity.id
_entity.type
_entity.pdbx_description
1 polymer ?
#
loop_
_entity_poly.entity_id
_entity_poly.type
_entity_poly.pdbx_seq_one_letter_code
_entity_poly.pdbx_strand_id
1 'polypeptide(L)'
;MLTLDRQQKNRLSRRYKVLKHYSDGDEPRCACCGEHRLEFLAIDHIDGGGNEHRRKIGKSTRMFEWLSKNGLPEGFRVLCHNCNLSIGFYGYTPHEAGELQKQVIEDYVANRPGRGARHHAAKLSDDQMRVVKQRVLAGERYAVLTAEYGLSKGTLNHIKKGRQWKHV
;
A
#
# COMPACT_ATOMS: atom_id res chain seq x y z
N MET A 1 21.71 30.94 -12.46
CA MET A 1 22.42 29.72 -12.02
C MET A 1 22.23 29.58 -10.52
N LEU A 2 21.75 28.45 -10.02
CA LEU A 2 21.68 28.21 -8.57
C LEU A 2 23.11 28.12 -8.01
N THR A 3 23.47 29.03 -7.09
CA THR A 3 24.75 28.98 -6.38
C THR A 3 24.63 28.04 -5.20
N LEU A 4 25.41 26.95 -5.23
CA LEU A 4 25.46 26.00 -4.12
C LEU A 4 26.53 26.40 -3.10
N ASP A 5 26.17 26.39 -1.82
CA ASP A 5 27.12 26.55 -0.73
C ASP A 5 28.03 25.30 -0.57
N ARG A 6 29.09 25.42 0.24
CA ARG A 6 30.05 24.34 0.48
C ARG A 6 29.40 23.09 1.08
N GLN A 7 28.43 23.26 1.98
CA GLN A 7 27.74 22.15 2.63
C GLN A 7 26.85 21.40 1.63
N GLN A 8 26.12 22.12 0.79
CA GLN A 8 25.32 21.56 -0.30
C GLN A 8 26.19 20.78 -1.28
N LYS A 9 27.31 21.34 -1.73
CA LYS A 9 28.29 20.65 -2.59
C LYS A 9 28.81 19.36 -1.96
N ASN A 10 29.16 19.37 -0.69
CA ASN A 10 29.64 18.18 0.02
C ASN A 10 28.55 17.10 0.14
N ARG A 11 27.30 17.49 0.41
CA ARG A 11 26.16 16.54 0.47
C ARG A 11 25.90 15.92 -0.90
N LEU A 12 25.88 16.71 -1.96
CA LEU A 12 25.69 16.23 -3.33
C LEU A 12 26.82 15.33 -3.79
N SER A 13 28.07 15.71 -3.54
CA SER A 13 29.24 14.88 -3.89
C SER A 13 29.20 13.51 -3.19
N ARG A 14 28.90 13.49 -1.89
CA ARG A 14 28.74 12.22 -1.14
C ARG A 14 27.61 11.38 -1.70
N ARG A 15 26.45 11.99 -1.92
CA ARG A 15 25.28 11.32 -2.49
C ARG A 15 25.63 10.69 -3.84
N TYR A 16 26.26 11.44 -4.74
CA TYR A 16 26.68 10.94 -6.05
C TYR A 16 27.61 9.73 -5.95
N LYS A 17 28.66 9.80 -5.12
CA LYS A 17 29.62 8.70 -4.93
C LYS A 17 28.95 7.42 -4.44
N VAL A 18 28.09 7.54 -3.44
CA VAL A 18 27.35 6.39 -2.89
C VAL A 18 26.40 5.80 -3.92
N LEU A 19 25.60 6.64 -4.61
CA LEU A 19 24.68 6.13 -5.62
C LEU A 19 25.43 5.45 -6.78
N LYS A 20 26.54 6.04 -7.23
CA LYS A 20 27.36 5.45 -8.29
C LYS A 20 27.90 4.07 -7.89
N HIS A 21 28.34 3.91 -6.64
CA HIS A 21 28.85 2.63 -6.15
C HIS A 21 27.82 1.50 -6.21
N TYR A 22 26.56 1.78 -5.86
CA TYR A 22 25.47 0.78 -5.86
C TYR A 22 24.65 0.76 -7.17
N SER A 23 25.20 1.31 -8.26
CA SER A 23 24.58 1.27 -9.58
C SER A 23 25.43 0.41 -10.52
N ASP A 24 24.78 -0.41 -11.33
CA ASP A 24 25.45 -1.21 -12.35
C ASP A 24 25.81 -0.34 -13.57
N GLY A 25 26.88 0.44 -13.45
CA GLY A 25 27.62 1.10 -14.53
C GLY A 25 27.95 2.58 -14.28
N ASP A 26 28.23 3.33 -15.35
CA ASP A 26 28.99 4.60 -15.23
C ASP A 26 28.28 5.75 -14.49
N GLU A 27 26.95 5.72 -14.47
CA GLU A 27 26.11 6.75 -13.86
C GLU A 27 25.10 6.15 -12.88
N PRO A 28 24.77 6.88 -11.79
CA PRO A 28 23.70 6.51 -10.88
C PRO A 28 22.38 6.21 -11.60
N ARG A 29 21.80 5.03 -11.35
CA ARG A 29 20.51 4.66 -11.93
C ARG A 29 19.71 3.73 -11.04
N CYS A 30 18.39 3.79 -11.18
CA CYS A 30 17.47 2.84 -10.59
C CYS A 30 17.68 1.46 -11.22
N ALA A 31 17.96 0.46 -10.39
CA ALA A 31 18.11 -0.94 -10.83
C ALA A 31 16.83 -1.54 -11.42
N CYS A 32 15.66 -0.95 -11.14
CA CYS A 32 14.36 -1.44 -11.62
C CYS A 32 13.94 -0.77 -12.95
N CYS A 33 13.94 0.57 -13.03
CA CYS A 33 13.35 1.29 -14.15
C CYS A 33 14.31 2.21 -14.92
N GLY A 34 15.60 2.25 -14.57
CA GLY A 34 16.61 3.04 -15.28
C GLY A 34 16.53 4.56 -15.07
N GLU A 35 15.64 5.07 -14.22
CA GLU A 35 15.66 6.48 -13.78
C GLU A 35 17.06 6.86 -13.30
N HIS A 36 17.60 8.00 -13.74
CA HIS A 36 19.00 8.40 -13.56
C HIS A 36 19.15 9.81 -12.99
N ARG A 37 18.06 10.57 -12.84
CA ARG A 37 18.07 11.89 -12.19
C ARG A 37 18.38 11.74 -10.71
N LEU A 38 19.48 12.32 -10.26
CA LEU A 38 19.99 12.19 -8.88
C LEU A 38 18.98 12.58 -7.81
N GLU A 39 18.07 13.52 -8.11
CA GLU A 39 17.01 13.98 -7.22
C GLU A 39 15.96 12.90 -6.94
N PHE A 40 15.81 11.95 -7.86
CA PHE A 40 14.81 10.88 -7.78
C PHE A 40 15.35 9.57 -7.24
N LEU A 41 16.66 9.47 -7.02
CA LEU A 41 17.31 8.24 -6.57
C LEU A 41 17.32 8.08 -5.05
N ALA A 42 17.27 6.83 -4.60
CA ALA A 42 17.30 6.44 -3.20
C ALA A 42 18.16 5.20 -3.04
N ILE A 43 18.69 5.02 -1.82
CA ILE A 43 19.25 3.73 -1.42
C ILE A 43 18.12 2.88 -0.85
N ASP A 44 18.03 1.67 -1.35
CA ASP A 44 17.14 0.61 -0.89
C ASP A 44 17.95 -0.51 -0.25
N HIS A 45 17.34 -1.20 0.71
CA HIS A 45 17.89 -2.38 1.36
C HIS A 45 17.35 -3.62 0.67
N ILE A 46 18.24 -4.41 0.07
CA ILE A 46 17.85 -5.57 -0.76
C ILE A 46 16.97 -6.56 0.04
N ASP A 47 17.37 -6.85 1.28
CA ASP A 47 16.66 -7.79 2.18
C ASP A 47 15.63 -7.09 3.08
N GLY A 48 15.29 -5.83 2.80
CA GLY A 48 14.44 -5.02 3.68
C GLY A 48 15.15 -4.57 4.96
N GLY A 49 14.38 -4.34 6.04
CA GLY A 49 14.95 -3.91 7.33
C GLY A 49 15.40 -2.44 7.41
N GLY A 50 15.15 -1.62 6.38
CA GLY A 50 15.56 -0.21 6.37
C GLY A 50 14.95 0.64 7.49
N ASN A 51 13.77 0.27 8.01
CA ASN A 51 13.19 0.89 9.20
C ASN A 51 14.05 0.69 10.45
N GLU A 52 14.54 -0.53 10.67
CA GLU A 52 15.41 -0.85 11.80
C GLU A 52 16.78 -0.20 11.64
N HIS A 53 17.37 -0.26 10.44
CA HIS A 53 18.65 0.40 10.18
C HIS A 53 18.55 1.91 10.45
N ARG A 54 17.48 2.57 9.99
CA ARG A 54 17.23 3.99 10.29
C ARG A 54 17.14 4.25 11.79
N ARG A 55 16.44 3.41 12.56
CA ARG A 55 16.39 3.55 14.03
C ARG A 55 17.78 3.49 14.67
N LYS A 56 18.66 2.60 14.18
CA LYS A 56 20.04 2.46 14.70
C LYS A 56 20.94 3.66 14.38
N ILE A 57 20.82 4.23 13.18
CA ILE A 57 21.71 5.33 12.73
C ILE A 57 21.12 6.74 12.98
N GLY A 58 19.83 6.81 13.33
CA GLY A 58 19.07 8.03 13.58
C GLY A 58 18.36 8.56 12.31
N LYS A 59 18.74 9.75 11.84
CA LYS A 59 18.03 10.39 10.72
C LYS A 59 18.34 9.73 9.38
N SER A 60 17.35 9.66 8.48
CA SER A 60 17.49 9.13 7.11
C SER A 60 18.55 9.85 6.28
N THR A 61 18.78 11.14 6.52
CA THR A 61 19.85 11.93 5.88
C THR A 61 21.25 11.40 6.20
N ARG A 62 21.40 10.62 7.27
CA ARG A 62 22.66 9.98 7.64
C ARG A 62 22.91 8.69 6.89
N MET A 63 21.98 8.17 6.09
CA MET A 63 22.20 6.94 5.33
C MET A 63 23.42 7.06 4.41
N PHE A 64 23.49 8.12 3.59
CA PHE A 64 24.63 8.37 2.71
C PHE A 64 25.94 8.60 3.48
N GLU A 65 25.87 9.24 4.65
CA GLU A 65 27.02 9.43 5.54
C GLU A 65 27.48 8.10 6.12
N TRP A 66 26.56 7.28 6.61
CA TRP A 66 26.83 5.98 7.19
C TRP A 66 27.45 5.03 6.16
N LEU A 67 26.88 4.93 4.96
CA LEU A 67 27.41 4.09 3.88
C LEU A 67 28.84 4.52 3.52
N SER A 68 29.09 5.83 3.42
CA SER A 68 30.43 6.35 3.15
C SER A 68 31.44 6.05 4.27
N LYS A 69 30.99 6.03 5.53
CA LYS A 69 31.85 5.79 6.71
C LYS A 69 32.11 4.31 6.98
N ASN A 70 31.23 3.42 6.54
CA ASN A 70 31.31 1.98 6.79
C ASN A 70 31.85 1.20 5.58
N GLY A 71 32.55 1.87 4.66
CA GLY A 71 33.24 1.20 3.55
C GLY A 71 32.33 0.69 2.43
N LEU A 72 31.11 1.22 2.32
CA LEU A 72 30.13 0.84 1.28
C LEU A 72 29.86 -0.69 1.26
N PRO A 73 29.27 -1.24 2.34
CA PRO A 73 29.01 -2.68 2.44
C PRO A 73 27.96 -3.15 1.44
N GLU A 74 27.96 -4.45 1.12
CA GLU A 74 26.90 -5.07 0.31
C GLU A 74 25.52 -5.04 0.99
N GLY A 75 24.48 -5.49 0.29
CA GLY A 75 23.09 -5.54 0.78
C GLY A 75 22.24 -4.30 0.44
N PHE A 76 22.77 -3.40 -0.39
CA PHE A 76 22.09 -2.19 -0.83
C PHE A 76 22.02 -2.11 -2.35
N ARG A 77 20.97 -1.46 -2.87
CA ARG A 77 20.82 -1.13 -4.29
C ARG A 77 20.33 0.29 -4.48
N VAL A 78 20.53 0.86 -5.67
CA VAL A 78 19.89 2.12 -6.05
C VAL A 78 18.52 1.85 -6.67
N LEU A 79 17.51 2.53 -6.16
CA LEU A 79 16.17 2.60 -6.76
C LEU A 79 15.72 4.05 -6.90
N CYS A 80 14.79 4.34 -7.81
CA CYS A 80 14.09 5.61 -7.75
C CYS A 80 13.11 5.64 -6.57
N HIS A 81 12.73 6.82 -6.11
CA HIS A 81 11.82 7.01 -4.98
C HIS A 81 10.51 6.25 -5.16
N ASN A 82 9.96 6.20 -6.38
CA ASN A 82 8.71 5.47 -6.65
C ASN A 82 8.88 3.96 -6.56
N CYS A 83 9.98 3.39 -7.08
CA CYS A 83 10.23 1.95 -7.00
C CYS A 83 10.51 1.52 -5.55
N ASN A 84 11.34 2.27 -4.83
CA ASN A 84 11.61 2.03 -3.41
C ASN A 84 10.33 2.11 -2.57
N LEU A 85 9.50 3.13 -2.83
CA LEU A 85 8.21 3.29 -2.16
C LEU A 85 7.28 2.10 -2.45
N SER A 86 7.19 1.67 -3.71
CA SER A 86 6.34 0.54 -4.11
C SER A 86 6.72 -0.75 -3.37
N ILE A 87 8.01 -1.07 -3.31
CA ILE A 87 8.49 -2.23 -2.56
C ILE A 87 8.18 -2.08 -1.07
N GLY A 88 8.42 -0.90 -0.49
CA GLY A 88 8.17 -0.66 0.94
C GLY A 88 6.70 -0.73 1.35
N PHE A 89 5.77 -0.30 0.48
CA PHE A 89 4.34 -0.29 0.78
C PHE A 89 3.62 -1.57 0.34
N TYR A 90 4.02 -2.14 -0.78
CA TYR A 90 3.28 -3.21 -1.44
C TYR A 90 4.08 -4.49 -1.66
N GLY A 91 5.39 -4.48 -1.41
CA GLY A 91 6.25 -5.66 -1.55
C GLY A 91 6.66 -6.00 -2.98
N TYR A 92 6.34 -5.14 -3.96
CA TYR A 92 6.66 -5.37 -5.37
C TYR A 92 6.94 -4.04 -6.09
N THR A 93 7.51 -4.09 -7.30
CA THR A 93 7.56 -2.93 -8.20
C THR A 93 6.59 -3.11 -9.38
N PRO A 94 5.87 -2.07 -9.82
CA PRO A 94 4.95 -2.17 -10.95
C PRO A 94 5.65 -2.45 -12.29
N HIS A 95 6.96 -2.22 -12.37
CA HIS A 95 7.75 -2.55 -13.55
C HIS A 95 8.11 -4.04 -13.64
N GLU A 96 8.07 -4.78 -12.52
CA GLU A 96 8.29 -6.23 -12.49
C GLU A 96 6.98 -7.02 -12.52
N ALA A 97 5.90 -6.52 -11.90
CA ALA A 97 4.64 -7.25 -11.76
C ALA A 97 3.61 -7.03 -12.90
N GLY A 98 3.87 -6.10 -13.82
CA GLY A 98 2.92 -5.75 -14.90
C GLY A 98 1.60 -5.15 -14.40
N GLU A 99 0.64 -4.92 -15.31
CA GLU A 99 -0.67 -4.31 -15.00
C GLU A 99 -1.61 -5.19 -14.14
N LEU A 100 -1.19 -6.42 -13.81
CA LEU A 100 -2.01 -7.45 -13.17
C LEU A 100 -2.71 -6.98 -11.89
N GLN A 101 -2.10 -6.06 -11.14
CA GLN A 101 -2.67 -5.57 -9.88
C GLN A 101 -3.80 -4.56 -10.05
N LYS A 102 -3.83 -3.80 -11.15
CA LYS A 102 -4.88 -2.79 -11.35
C LYS A 102 -6.24 -3.46 -11.47
N GLN A 103 -6.33 -4.51 -12.28
CA GLN A 103 -7.57 -5.25 -12.48
C GLN A 103 -8.07 -5.89 -11.18
N VAL A 104 -7.19 -6.52 -10.39
CA VAL A 104 -7.56 -7.15 -9.11
C VAL A 104 -8.12 -6.12 -8.12
N ILE A 105 -7.51 -4.93 -8.04
CA ILE A 105 -8.00 -3.86 -7.16
C ILE A 105 -9.32 -3.29 -7.66
N GLU A 106 -9.47 -3.09 -8.97
CA GLU A 106 -10.73 -2.62 -9.58
C GLU A 106 -11.86 -3.61 -9.33
N ASP A 107 -11.61 -4.92 -9.50
CA ASP A 107 -12.58 -5.98 -9.22
C ASP A 107 -12.95 -6.01 -7.74
N TYR A 108 -11.98 -5.90 -6.83
CA TYR A 108 -12.27 -5.82 -5.39
C TYR A 108 -13.07 -4.58 -5.03
N VAL A 109 -12.76 -3.41 -5.60
CA VAL A 109 -13.49 -2.16 -5.34
C VAL A 109 -14.92 -2.24 -5.87
N ALA A 110 -15.11 -2.79 -7.07
CA ALA A 110 -16.42 -3.01 -7.68
C ALA A 110 -17.27 -4.00 -6.89
N ASN A 111 -16.66 -5.05 -6.34
CA ASN A 111 -17.34 -6.11 -5.60
C ASN A 111 -17.19 -5.96 -4.07
N ARG A 112 -16.77 -4.78 -3.59
CA ARG A 112 -16.48 -4.57 -2.18
C ARG A 112 -17.76 -4.73 -1.36
N PRO A 113 -17.83 -5.67 -0.40
CA PRO A 113 -19.02 -5.83 0.41
C PRO A 113 -19.35 -4.54 1.16
N GLY A 114 -20.64 -4.22 1.24
CA GLY A 114 -21.16 -3.05 1.90
C GLY A 114 -20.78 -2.98 3.37
N ARG A 115 -21.00 -1.81 3.98
CA ARG A 115 -20.62 -1.57 5.38
C ARG A 115 -21.24 -2.61 6.32
N GLY A 116 -22.44 -3.10 5.99
CA GLY A 116 -23.14 -4.11 6.76
C GLY A 116 -22.42 -5.46 6.73
N ALA A 117 -22.08 -5.96 5.54
CA ALA A 117 -21.50 -7.28 5.34
C ALA A 117 -20.06 -7.39 5.88
N ARG A 118 -19.38 -6.25 6.04
CA ARG A 118 -18.03 -6.19 6.60
C ARG A 118 -17.95 -6.30 8.12
N HIS A 119 -19.08 -6.27 8.83
CA HIS A 119 -19.07 -6.41 10.28
C HIS A 119 -18.75 -7.86 10.66
N HIS A 120 -17.84 -8.10 11.60
CA HIS A 120 -17.45 -9.48 12.01
C HIS A 120 -18.63 -10.32 12.51
N ALA A 121 -19.67 -9.68 13.04
CA ALA A 121 -20.92 -10.32 13.45
C ALA A 121 -22.05 -10.20 12.41
N ALA A 122 -21.75 -9.85 11.16
CA ALA A 122 -22.73 -9.79 10.09
C ALA A 122 -23.29 -11.19 9.82
N LYS A 123 -24.62 -11.30 9.84
CA LYS A 123 -25.33 -12.56 9.54
C LYS A 123 -25.77 -12.67 8.08
N LEU A 124 -25.64 -11.59 7.32
CA LEU A 124 -26.09 -11.50 5.93
C LEU A 124 -24.96 -10.90 5.09
N SER A 125 -24.85 -11.34 3.83
CA SER A 125 -24.17 -10.59 2.77
C SER A 125 -25.07 -9.47 2.24
N ASP A 126 -24.50 -8.55 1.45
CA ASP A 126 -25.29 -7.51 0.76
C ASP A 126 -26.38 -8.12 -0.14
N ASP A 127 -26.09 -9.23 -0.84
CA ASP A 127 -27.08 -9.90 -1.70
C ASP A 127 -28.20 -10.56 -0.89
N GLN A 128 -27.86 -11.25 0.19
CA GLN A 128 -28.87 -11.80 1.11
C GLN A 128 -29.71 -10.67 1.71
N MET A 129 -29.10 -9.53 2.01
CA MET A 129 -29.81 -8.35 2.52
C MET A 129 -30.78 -7.77 1.48
N ARG A 130 -30.44 -7.71 0.19
CA ARG A 130 -31.36 -7.30 -0.89
C ARG A 130 -32.58 -8.22 -0.97
N VAL A 131 -32.34 -9.53 -0.93
CA VAL A 131 -33.40 -10.55 -0.96
C VAL A 131 -34.29 -10.45 0.28
N VAL A 132 -33.72 -10.38 1.48
CA VAL A 132 -34.50 -10.22 2.73
C VAL A 132 -35.30 -8.93 2.70
N LYS A 133 -34.74 -7.81 2.22
CA LYS A 133 -35.45 -6.54 2.12
C LYS A 133 -36.66 -6.62 1.17
N GLN A 134 -36.49 -7.22 0.00
CA GLN A 134 -37.59 -7.43 -0.96
C GLN A 134 -38.71 -8.29 -0.34
N ARG A 135 -38.35 -9.41 0.29
CA ARG A 135 -39.30 -10.33 0.95
C ARG A 135 -40.05 -9.68 2.11
N VAL A 136 -39.36 -8.89 2.93
CA VAL A 136 -39.97 -8.10 4.02
C VAL A 136 -40.97 -7.07 3.47
N LEU A 137 -40.62 -6.38 2.38
CA LEU A 137 -41.51 -5.39 1.74
C LEU A 137 -42.72 -6.05 1.04
N ALA A 138 -42.54 -7.24 0.47
CA ALA A 138 -43.60 -8.07 -0.08
C ALA A 138 -44.57 -8.63 1.00
N GLY A 139 -44.29 -8.37 2.28
CA GLY A 139 -45.16 -8.78 3.39
C GLY A 139 -44.95 -10.22 3.85
N GLU A 140 -43.81 -10.84 3.50
CA GLU A 140 -43.54 -12.20 3.91
C GLU A 140 -43.47 -12.32 5.44
N ARG A 141 -43.99 -13.45 5.94
CA ARG A 141 -44.06 -13.71 7.37
C ARG A 141 -42.64 -13.78 7.96
N TYR A 142 -42.38 -12.96 8.96
CA TYR A 142 -41.08 -12.94 9.64
C TYR A 142 -40.63 -14.30 10.15
N ALA A 143 -41.56 -15.17 10.58
CA ALA A 143 -41.22 -16.51 11.05
C ALA A 143 -40.42 -17.33 10.01
N VAL A 144 -40.74 -17.17 8.73
CA VAL A 144 -40.02 -17.81 7.61
C VAL A 144 -38.61 -17.25 7.51
N LEU A 145 -38.49 -15.91 7.43
CA LEU A 145 -37.22 -15.22 7.30
C LEU A 145 -36.29 -15.42 8.51
N THR A 146 -36.85 -15.51 9.73
CA THR A 146 -36.05 -15.78 10.94
C THR A 146 -35.49 -17.19 10.96
N ALA A 147 -36.26 -18.18 10.47
CA ALA A 147 -35.80 -19.56 10.41
C ALA A 147 -34.75 -19.75 9.32
N GLU A 148 -34.96 -19.13 8.15
CA GLU A 148 -34.08 -19.28 6.98
C GLU A 148 -32.73 -18.57 7.16
N TYR A 149 -32.73 -17.33 7.66
CA TYR A 149 -31.51 -16.51 7.76
C TYR A 149 -30.95 -16.37 9.19
N GLY A 150 -31.54 -17.06 10.19
CA GLY A 150 -31.10 -16.99 11.59
C GLY A 150 -31.20 -15.58 12.21
N LEU A 151 -32.14 -14.77 11.73
CA LEU A 151 -32.35 -13.39 12.15
C LEU A 151 -33.35 -13.29 13.31
N SER A 152 -33.25 -12.22 14.09
CA SER A 152 -34.28 -11.90 15.08
C SER A 152 -35.43 -11.11 14.44
N LYS A 153 -36.64 -11.22 15.01
CA LYS A 153 -37.79 -10.37 14.59
C LYS A 153 -37.47 -8.87 14.74
N GLY A 154 -36.66 -8.50 15.74
CA GLY A 154 -36.18 -7.12 15.93
C GLY A 154 -35.30 -6.64 14.77
N THR A 155 -34.42 -7.50 14.28
CA THR A 155 -33.57 -7.24 13.11
C THR A 155 -34.43 -7.01 11.87
N LEU A 156 -35.42 -7.87 11.59
CA LEU A 156 -36.35 -7.69 10.47
C LEU A 156 -37.16 -6.39 10.56
N ASN A 157 -37.56 -5.97 11.77
CA ASN A 157 -38.21 -4.69 11.97
C ASN A 157 -37.28 -3.49 11.72
N HIS A 158 -36.00 -3.57 12.10
CA HIS A 158 -35.03 -2.52 11.79
C HIS A 158 -34.74 -2.44 10.29
N ILE A 159 -34.72 -3.57 9.61
CA ILE A 159 -34.63 -3.66 8.15
C ILE A 159 -35.85 -3.00 7.50
N LYS A 160 -37.07 -3.38 7.90
CA LYS A 160 -38.33 -2.80 7.38
C LYS A 160 -38.38 -1.28 7.55
N LYS A 161 -37.85 -0.76 8.67
CA LYS A 161 -37.79 0.68 8.97
C LYS A 161 -36.58 1.42 8.36
N GLY A 162 -35.74 0.75 7.58
CA GLY A 162 -34.55 1.35 6.96
C GLY A 162 -33.48 1.81 7.96
N ARG A 163 -33.47 1.29 9.19
CA ARG A 163 -32.54 1.70 10.26
C ARG A 163 -31.20 1.00 10.17
N GLN A 164 -31.16 -0.20 9.57
CA GLN A 164 -29.94 -0.97 9.31
C GLN A 164 -29.71 -1.12 7.82
N TRP A 165 -28.45 -1.36 7.42
CA TRP A 165 -28.08 -1.62 6.03
C TRP A 165 -28.52 -0.53 5.03
N LYS A 166 -28.46 0.75 5.43
CA LYS A 166 -28.93 1.91 4.63
C LYS A 166 -28.39 2.04 3.19
N HIS A 167 -27.32 1.31 2.87
CA HIS A 167 -26.66 1.31 1.56
C HIS A 167 -27.18 0.21 0.63
N VAL A 168 -28.02 -0.70 1.16
CA VAL A 168 -28.70 -1.79 0.46
C VAL A 168 -30.21 -1.54 0.57
#